data_AF-A0A8T6RHG9-F1
#
_entry.id   AF-A0A8T6RHG9-F1
#
_cell.length_a   1.000
_cell.length_b   1.000
_cell.length_c   1.000
_cell.angle_alpha   90.00
_cell.angle_beta   90.00
_cell.angle_gamma   90.00
#
_symmetry.space_group_name_H-M   'P 1'
#
loop_
_entity.id
_entity.type
_entity.pdbx_description
1 polymer ?
#
loop_
_entity_poly.entity_id
_entity_poly.type
_entity_poly.pdbx_seq_one_letter_code
_entity_poly.pdbx_strand_id
1 'polypeptide(L)'
;MEELKKLDVQKVEMEEKIKLSSENCEQIKNLMEEKLEILEKKKKELKNLDNEFKDSQKKANKAKTAELNLQKKYEDAVKERDEIAQKIYEFDQNSIEDLKEKEKEKLVNKLNKIKEKEDELKSDYDNAVNTSIEYNNKFIEIEEEYNKIKNEIEAEQTTYSSLESNFKESLKRIEELKLKIFDNEKRAKEEFDKLMKNDNLELEIG
;
A
#
# COMPACT_ATOMS: atom_id res chain seq x y z
N MET A 1 46.14 39.99 -25.45
CA MET A 1 45.73 38.93 -26.41
C MET A 1 45.68 37.53 -25.78
N GLU A 2 46.65 37.15 -24.94
CA GLU A 2 46.69 35.81 -24.30
C GLU A 2 45.54 35.57 -23.31
N GLU A 3 45.13 36.60 -22.55
CA GLU A 3 43.99 36.52 -21.61
C GLU A 3 42.64 36.29 -22.31
N LEU A 4 42.41 36.94 -23.46
CA LEU A 4 41.22 36.71 -24.29
C LEU A 4 41.12 35.27 -24.78
N LYS A 5 42.25 34.68 -25.23
CA LYS A 5 42.30 33.27 -25.64
C LYS A 5 41.96 32.33 -24.49
N LYS A 6 42.43 32.63 -23.27
CA LYS A 6 42.13 31.84 -22.08
C LYS A 6 40.64 31.88 -21.72
N LEU A 7 40.02 33.07 -21.80
CA LEU A 7 38.59 33.23 -21.53
C LEU A 7 37.72 32.51 -22.55
N ASP A 8 38.13 32.48 -23.83
CA ASP A 8 37.45 31.76 -24.90
C ASP A 8 37.48 30.24 -24.70
N VAL A 9 38.65 29.68 -24.37
CA VAL A 9 38.77 28.24 -24.02
C VAL A 9 37.87 27.89 -22.83
N GLN A 10 37.89 28.71 -21.77
CA GLN A 10 37.04 28.48 -20.59
C GLN A 10 35.55 28.55 -20.93
N LYS A 11 35.14 29.43 -21.85
CA LYS A 11 33.76 29.53 -22.32
C LYS A 11 33.33 28.23 -22.98
N VAL A 12 34.11 27.72 -23.94
CA VAL A 12 33.82 26.46 -24.65
C VAL A 12 33.71 25.29 -23.68
N GLU A 13 34.63 25.16 -22.73
CA GLU A 13 34.57 24.11 -21.70
C GLU A 13 33.30 24.20 -20.82
N MET A 14 32.84 25.42 -20.51
CA MET A 14 31.62 25.62 -19.73
C MET A 14 30.35 25.34 -20.54
N GLU A 15 30.33 25.70 -21.82
CA GLU A 15 29.24 25.37 -22.74
C GLU A 15 29.08 23.85 -22.91
N GLU A 16 30.19 23.12 -23.02
CA GLU A 16 30.17 21.66 -23.08
C GLU A 16 29.62 21.04 -21.78
N LYS A 17 30.03 21.57 -20.61
CA LYS A 17 29.47 21.14 -19.32
C LYS A 17 27.97 21.43 -19.21
N ILE A 18 27.50 22.58 -19.71
CA ILE A 18 26.07 22.90 -19.76
C ILE A 18 25.32 21.90 -20.63
N LYS A 19 25.87 21.55 -21.80
CA LYS A 19 25.27 20.56 -22.70
C LYS A 19 25.12 19.20 -22.00
N LEU A 20 26.19 18.69 -21.40
CA LEU A 20 26.16 17.42 -20.66
C LEU A 20 25.17 17.45 -19.49
N SER A 21 25.15 18.53 -18.70
CA SER A 21 24.17 18.68 -17.63
C SER A 21 22.73 18.77 -18.13
N SER A 22 22.51 19.37 -19.31
CA SER A 22 21.18 19.45 -19.93
C SER A 22 20.69 18.09 -20.43
N GLU A 23 21.59 17.29 -21.02
CA GLU A 23 21.31 15.91 -21.39
C GLU A 23 20.97 15.04 -20.16
N ASN A 24 21.71 15.23 -19.06
CA ASN A 24 21.41 14.56 -17.79
C ASN A 24 20.04 14.97 -17.22
N CYS A 25 19.69 16.26 -17.28
CA CYS A 25 18.36 16.73 -16.87
C CYS A 25 17.25 16.04 -17.67
N GLU A 26 17.40 15.90 -18.98
CA GLU A 26 16.39 15.24 -19.83
C GLU A 26 16.26 13.76 -19.49
N GLN A 27 17.37 13.06 -19.24
CA GLN A 27 17.34 11.67 -18.80
C GLN A 27 16.63 11.50 -17.46
N ILE A 28 16.95 12.35 -16.46
CA ILE A 28 16.30 12.32 -15.15
C ILE A 28 14.80 12.60 -15.29
N LYS A 29 14.42 13.56 -16.13
CA LYS A 29 13.02 13.90 -16.38
C LYS A 29 12.25 12.71 -16.97
N ASN A 30 12.80 12.03 -17.96
CA ASN A 30 12.18 10.83 -18.54
C ASN A 30 11.97 9.73 -17.48
N LEU A 31 12.98 9.49 -16.63
CA LEU A 31 12.86 8.55 -15.52
C LEU A 31 11.78 8.97 -14.50
N MET A 32 11.67 10.27 -14.21
CA MET A 32 10.60 10.79 -13.33
C MET A 32 9.22 10.55 -13.92
N GLU A 33 9.04 10.76 -15.23
CA GLU A 33 7.77 10.50 -15.94
C GLU A 33 7.40 9.01 -15.89
N GLU A 34 8.34 8.10 -16.14
CA GLU A 34 8.14 6.65 -15.99
C GLU A 34 7.71 6.28 -14.56
N LYS A 35 8.38 6.86 -13.56
CA LYS A 35 8.08 6.62 -12.14
C LYS A 35 6.71 7.14 -11.75
N LEU A 36 6.30 8.29 -12.29
CA LEU A 36 4.97 8.86 -12.10
C LEU A 36 3.89 7.93 -12.66
N GLU A 37 4.08 7.39 -13.88
CA GLU A 37 3.13 6.46 -14.50
C GLU A 37 2.96 5.18 -13.67
N ILE A 38 4.06 4.62 -13.15
CA ILE A 38 4.03 3.45 -12.26
C ILE A 38 3.25 3.79 -10.98
N LEU A 39 3.52 4.94 -10.36
CA LEU A 39 2.82 5.38 -9.14
C LEU A 39 1.31 5.53 -9.37
N GLU A 40 0.90 6.10 -10.50
CA GLU A 40 -0.52 6.25 -10.84
C GLU A 40 -1.22 4.89 -11.01
N LYS A 41 -0.57 3.94 -11.71
CA LYS A 41 -1.07 2.58 -11.86
C LYS A 41 -1.25 1.89 -10.50
N LYS A 42 -0.22 1.92 -9.66
CA LYS A 42 -0.26 1.30 -8.32
C LYS A 42 -1.29 1.94 -7.40
N LYS A 43 -1.44 3.27 -7.44
CA LYS A 43 -2.48 3.97 -6.66
C LYS A 43 -3.89 3.55 -7.08
N LYS A 44 -4.12 3.31 -8.38
CA LYS A 44 -5.39 2.81 -8.88
C LYS A 44 -5.65 1.39 -8.43
N GLU A 45 -4.64 0.53 -8.47
CA GLU A 45 -4.69 -0.85 -7.97
C GLU A 45 -5.02 -0.88 -6.46
N LEU A 46 -4.31 -0.09 -5.66
CA LEU A 46 -4.57 0.03 -4.23
C LEU A 46 -6.01 0.50 -3.92
N LYS A 47 -6.55 1.41 -4.73
CA LYS A 47 -7.94 1.88 -4.58
C LYS A 47 -8.95 0.78 -4.89
N ASN A 48 -8.67 -0.10 -5.85
CA ASN A 48 -9.54 -1.25 -6.13
C ASN A 48 -9.50 -2.24 -4.96
N LEU A 49 -8.31 -2.55 -4.46
CA LEU A 49 -8.13 -3.43 -3.30
C LEU A 49 -8.78 -2.88 -2.02
N ASP A 50 -8.79 -1.56 -1.81
CA ASP A 50 -9.48 -0.95 -0.65
C ASP A 50 -10.99 -1.27 -0.66
N ASN A 51 -11.62 -1.35 -1.84
CA ASN A 51 -13.03 -1.75 -1.94
C ASN A 51 -13.19 -3.25 -1.63
N GLU A 52 -12.32 -4.10 -2.20
CA GLU A 52 -12.34 -5.55 -1.97
C GLU A 52 -12.06 -5.91 -0.51
N PHE A 53 -11.17 -5.15 0.15
CA PHE A 53 -10.86 -5.28 1.56
C PHE A 53 -12.08 -4.98 2.43
N LYS A 54 -12.79 -3.86 2.17
CA LYS A 54 -14.02 -3.51 2.90
C LYS A 54 -15.12 -4.56 2.72
N ASP A 55 -15.30 -5.04 1.49
CA ASP A 55 -16.29 -6.06 1.19
C ASP A 55 -15.97 -7.39 1.85
N SER A 56 -14.70 -7.80 1.84
CA SER A 56 -14.24 -9.03 2.48
C SER A 56 -14.33 -8.96 4.00
N GLN A 57 -13.94 -7.83 4.59
CA GLN A 57 -14.12 -7.57 6.02
C GLN A 57 -15.59 -7.66 6.43
N LYS A 58 -16.50 -7.08 5.64
CA LYS A 58 -17.95 -7.16 5.90
C LYS A 58 -18.47 -8.59 5.84
N LYS A 59 -18.02 -9.39 4.86
CA LYS A 59 -18.40 -10.81 4.73
C LYS A 59 -17.87 -11.63 5.91
N ALA A 60 -16.61 -11.46 6.28
CA ALA A 60 -16.00 -12.12 7.43
C ALA A 60 -16.74 -11.80 8.73
N ASN A 61 -17.04 -10.52 9.00
CA ASN A 61 -17.79 -10.10 10.19
C ASN A 61 -19.22 -10.70 10.22
N LYS A 62 -19.89 -10.76 9.07
CA LYS A 62 -21.22 -11.37 8.96
C LYS A 62 -21.17 -12.88 9.21
N ALA A 63 -20.20 -13.57 8.64
CA ALA A 63 -20.00 -15.00 8.86
C ALA A 63 -19.67 -15.30 10.32
N LYS A 64 -18.78 -14.51 10.94
CA LYS A 64 -18.45 -14.66 12.36
C LYS A 64 -19.66 -14.45 13.26
N THR A 65 -20.51 -13.46 12.95
CA THR A 65 -21.77 -13.26 13.69
C THR A 65 -22.71 -14.47 13.56
N ALA A 66 -22.82 -15.04 12.35
CA ALA A 66 -23.64 -16.23 12.12
C ALA A 66 -23.11 -17.46 12.88
N GLU A 67 -21.79 -17.66 12.85
CA GLU A 67 -21.07 -18.69 13.61
C GLU A 67 -21.38 -18.59 15.11
N LEU A 68 -21.23 -17.40 15.72
CA LEU A 68 -21.53 -17.19 17.15
C LEU A 68 -23.01 -17.45 17.48
N ASN A 69 -23.93 -17.10 16.59
CA ASN A 69 -25.36 -17.33 16.81
C ASN A 69 -25.71 -18.82 16.77
N LEU A 70 -25.10 -19.57 15.84
CA LEU A 70 -25.28 -21.03 15.76
C LEU A 70 -24.63 -21.75 16.94
N GLN A 71 -23.44 -21.31 17.35
CA GLN A 71 -22.77 -21.82 18.55
C GLN A 71 -23.70 -21.73 19.78
N LYS A 72 -24.30 -20.56 20.02
CA LYS A 72 -25.23 -20.37 21.14
C LYS A 72 -26.43 -21.30 21.06
N LYS A 73 -27.05 -21.42 19.88
CA LYS A 73 -28.20 -22.33 19.69
C LYS A 73 -27.83 -23.79 19.95
N TYR A 74 -26.65 -24.20 19.51
CA TYR A 74 -26.12 -25.54 19.76
C TYR A 74 -25.87 -25.76 21.25
N GLU A 75 -25.20 -24.83 21.94
CA GLU A 75 -24.98 -24.88 23.39
C GLU A 75 -26.29 -24.94 24.18
N ASP A 76 -27.31 -24.19 23.78
CA ASP A 76 -28.64 -24.22 24.40
C ASP A 76 -29.34 -25.57 24.19
N ALA A 77 -29.22 -26.17 22.99
CA ALA A 77 -29.77 -27.49 22.71
C ALA A 77 -29.08 -28.59 23.53
N VAL A 78 -27.76 -28.52 23.68
CA VAL A 78 -26.97 -29.44 24.52
C VAL A 78 -27.41 -29.33 25.98
N LYS A 79 -27.58 -28.11 26.51
CA LYS A 79 -28.11 -27.92 27.87
C LYS A 79 -29.50 -28.51 28.04
N GLU A 80 -30.41 -28.25 27.10
CA GLU A 80 -31.77 -28.79 27.16
C GLU A 80 -31.77 -30.34 27.13
N ARG A 81 -30.89 -30.94 26.32
CA ARG A 81 -30.69 -32.40 26.28
C ARG A 81 -30.26 -32.92 27.65
N ASP A 82 -29.25 -32.32 28.24
CA ASP A 82 -28.67 -32.76 29.51
C ASP A 82 -29.68 -32.64 30.66
N GLU A 83 -30.46 -31.55 30.69
CA GLU A 83 -31.56 -31.37 31.65
C GLU A 83 -32.64 -32.45 31.52
N ILE A 84 -32.99 -32.86 30.30
CA ILE A 84 -33.98 -33.93 30.09
C ILE A 84 -33.41 -35.30 30.43
N ALA A 85 -32.17 -35.56 30.04
CA ALA A 85 -31.48 -36.81 30.39
C ALA A 85 -31.40 -36.98 31.91
N GLN A 86 -31.07 -35.90 32.64
CA GLN A 86 -31.07 -35.88 34.09
C GLN A 86 -32.46 -36.17 34.70
N LYS A 87 -33.52 -35.56 34.16
CA LYS A 87 -34.90 -35.84 34.59
C LYS A 87 -35.30 -37.29 34.37
N ILE A 88 -34.91 -37.89 33.23
CA ILE A 88 -35.16 -39.32 32.96
C ILE A 88 -34.42 -40.18 33.99
N TYR A 89 -33.15 -39.87 34.27
CA TYR A 89 -32.36 -40.59 35.26
C TYR A 89 -32.98 -40.51 36.67
N GLU A 90 -33.43 -39.34 37.09
CA GLU A 90 -34.12 -39.14 38.39
C GLU A 90 -35.46 -39.87 38.47
N PHE A 91 -36.18 -39.99 37.34
CA PHE A 91 -37.39 -40.80 37.24
C PHE A 91 -37.10 -42.28 37.49
N ASP A 92 -36.01 -42.80 36.92
CA ASP A 92 -35.61 -44.21 37.04
C ASP A 92 -35.17 -44.59 38.47
N GLN A 93 -34.79 -43.62 39.32
CA GLN A 93 -34.34 -43.85 40.70
C GLN A 93 -35.48 -43.85 41.75
N ASN A 94 -36.66 -43.28 41.46
CA ASN A 94 -37.68 -42.93 42.49
C ASN A 94 -39.03 -43.68 42.33
N SER A 95 -39.02 -44.97 41.98
CA SER A 95 -40.21 -45.73 41.54
C SER A 95 -41.43 -45.69 42.49
N ILE A 96 -42.58 -45.28 41.95
CA ILE A 96 -43.93 -45.77 42.30
C ILE A 96 -44.63 -46.01 40.95
N GLU A 97 -44.88 -47.29 40.67
CA GLU A 97 -45.32 -47.86 39.39
C GLU A 97 -46.69 -47.35 38.89
N ASP A 98 -46.85 -47.33 37.57
CA ASP A 98 -48.07 -47.21 36.74
C ASP A 98 -48.56 -45.83 36.30
N LEU A 99 -48.46 -44.75 37.09
CA LEU A 99 -48.88 -43.40 36.62
C LEU A 99 -47.79 -42.63 35.83
N LYS A 100 -46.58 -43.20 35.73
CA LYS A 100 -45.37 -42.48 35.29
C LYS A 100 -44.77 -42.92 33.94
N GLU A 101 -45.21 -44.06 33.37
CA GLU A 101 -44.68 -44.59 32.10
C GLU A 101 -44.91 -43.61 30.94
N LYS A 102 -46.11 -43.00 30.88
CA LYS A 102 -46.46 -42.00 29.84
C LYS A 102 -45.66 -40.71 29.96
N GLU A 103 -45.26 -40.31 31.17
CA GLU A 103 -44.42 -39.13 31.37
C GLU A 103 -42.97 -39.42 30.96
N LYS A 104 -42.46 -40.60 31.30
CA LYS A 104 -41.16 -41.08 30.83
C LYS A 104 -41.10 -41.16 29.30
N GLU A 105 -42.12 -41.73 28.67
CA GLU A 105 -42.22 -41.81 27.20
C GLU A 105 -42.22 -40.41 26.55
N LYS A 106 -42.92 -39.43 27.14
CA LYS A 106 -42.86 -38.03 26.68
C LYS A 106 -41.46 -37.43 26.79
N LEU A 107 -40.75 -37.69 27.89
CA LEU A 107 -39.37 -37.21 28.07
C LEU A 107 -38.41 -37.85 27.07
N VAL A 108 -38.52 -39.16 26.84
CA VAL A 108 -37.71 -39.87 25.84
C VAL A 108 -37.98 -39.34 24.43
N ASN A 109 -39.25 -39.13 24.06
CA ASN A 109 -39.60 -38.52 22.78
C ASN A 109 -39.06 -37.09 22.65
N LYS A 110 -39.08 -36.31 23.74
CA LYS A 110 -38.49 -34.97 23.75
C LYS A 110 -36.96 -35.03 23.62
N LEU A 111 -36.31 -35.97 24.29
CA LEU A 111 -34.86 -36.18 24.19
C LEU A 111 -34.44 -36.52 22.76
N ASN A 112 -35.16 -37.42 22.08
CA ASN A 112 -34.86 -37.78 20.69
C ASN A 112 -34.99 -36.58 19.75
N LYS A 113 -36.05 -35.77 19.91
CA LYS A 113 -36.21 -34.53 19.13
C LYS A 113 -35.10 -33.51 19.37
N ILE A 114 -34.60 -33.40 20.60
CA ILE A 114 -33.47 -32.52 20.89
C ILE A 114 -32.19 -33.05 20.26
N LYS A 115 -31.95 -34.36 20.27
CA LYS A 115 -30.78 -34.96 19.61
C LYS A 115 -30.79 -34.72 18.10
N GLU A 116 -31.94 -34.91 17.43
CA GLU A 116 -32.10 -34.59 16.01
C GLU A 116 -31.77 -33.11 15.74
N LYS A 117 -32.29 -32.20 16.57
CA LYS A 117 -32.00 -30.76 16.49
C LYS A 117 -30.53 -30.43 16.78
N GLU A 118 -29.88 -31.14 17.70
CA GLU A 118 -28.45 -30.98 18.00
C GLU A 118 -27.60 -31.36 16.78
N ASP A 119 -27.93 -32.47 16.12
CA ASP A 119 -27.23 -32.93 14.91
C ASP A 119 -27.37 -31.93 13.76
N GLU A 120 -28.59 -31.39 13.55
CA GLU A 120 -28.84 -30.32 12.58
C GLU A 120 -28.02 -29.06 12.91
N LEU A 121 -28.08 -28.59 14.16
CA LEU A 121 -27.36 -27.39 14.61
C LEU A 121 -25.85 -27.57 14.52
N LYS A 122 -25.35 -28.79 14.75
CA LYS A 122 -23.92 -29.10 14.63
C LYS A 122 -23.46 -29.02 13.18
N SER A 123 -24.21 -29.61 12.26
CA SER A 123 -23.93 -29.50 10.82
C SER A 123 -23.96 -28.04 10.36
N ASP A 124 -24.95 -27.27 10.77
CA ASP A 124 -25.04 -25.84 10.45
C ASP A 124 -23.88 -25.04 11.05
N TYR A 125 -23.50 -25.33 12.30
CA TYR A 125 -22.37 -24.70 12.97
C TYR A 125 -21.06 -25.00 12.24
N ASP A 126 -20.78 -26.26 11.91
CA ASP A 126 -19.56 -26.67 11.20
C ASP A 126 -19.48 -25.99 9.82
N ASN A 127 -20.61 -25.88 9.11
CA ASN A 127 -20.70 -25.13 7.85
C ASN A 127 -20.40 -23.63 8.04
N ALA A 128 -20.91 -23.02 9.11
CA ALA A 128 -20.66 -21.63 9.43
C ALA A 128 -19.20 -21.37 9.81
N VAL A 129 -18.58 -22.28 10.57
CA VAL A 129 -17.15 -22.24 10.90
C VAL A 129 -16.31 -22.31 9.63
N ASN A 130 -16.58 -23.26 8.72
CA ASN A 130 -15.86 -23.38 7.46
C ASN A 130 -15.99 -22.11 6.60
N THR A 131 -17.19 -21.55 6.52
CA THR A 131 -17.44 -20.29 5.80
C THR A 131 -16.70 -19.11 6.43
N SER A 132 -16.67 -19.05 7.77
CA SER A 132 -15.94 -18.03 8.53
C SER A 132 -14.44 -18.10 8.26
N ILE A 133 -13.86 -19.31 8.27
CA ILE A 133 -12.46 -19.56 7.92
C ILE A 133 -12.17 -19.14 6.48
N GLU A 134 -13.02 -19.52 5.52
CA GLU A 134 -12.83 -19.16 4.11
C GLU A 134 -12.78 -17.64 3.91
N TYR A 135 -13.72 -16.89 4.49
CA TYR A 135 -13.72 -15.44 4.39
C TYR A 135 -12.55 -14.79 5.13
N ASN A 136 -12.12 -15.36 6.25
CA ASN A 136 -10.97 -14.85 6.98
C ASN A 136 -9.66 -15.05 6.19
N ASN A 137 -9.50 -16.20 5.54
CA ASN A 137 -8.34 -16.46 4.67
C ASN A 137 -8.30 -15.49 3.49
N LYS A 138 -9.44 -15.28 2.81
CA LYS A 138 -9.55 -14.28 1.73
C LYS A 138 -9.25 -12.87 2.19
N PHE A 139 -9.68 -12.52 3.41
CA PHE A 139 -9.38 -11.22 4.00
C PHE A 139 -7.86 -11.05 4.22
N ILE A 140 -7.18 -12.06 4.75
CA ILE A 140 -5.73 -12.06 4.96
C ILE A 140 -5.00 -11.92 3.62
N GLU A 141 -5.40 -12.68 2.60
CA GLU A 141 -4.80 -12.60 1.25
C GLU A 141 -4.88 -11.17 0.68
N ILE A 142 -6.04 -10.52 0.79
CA ILE A 142 -6.24 -9.14 0.32
C ILE A 142 -5.43 -8.15 1.17
N GLU A 143 -5.34 -8.36 2.49
CA GLU A 143 -4.55 -7.52 3.39
C GLU A 143 -3.05 -7.58 3.06
N GLU A 144 -2.53 -8.77 2.77
CA GLU A 144 -1.13 -8.97 2.37
C GLU A 144 -0.84 -8.26 1.03
N GLU A 145 -1.73 -8.41 0.05
CA GLU A 145 -1.59 -7.77 -1.26
C GLU A 145 -1.68 -6.24 -1.14
N TYR A 146 -2.61 -5.72 -0.35
CA TYR A 146 -2.74 -4.31 -0.05
C TYR A 146 -1.44 -3.73 0.54
N ASN A 147 -0.89 -4.40 1.55
CA ASN A 147 0.34 -3.96 2.21
C ASN A 147 1.54 -4.03 1.26
N LYS A 148 1.61 -5.06 0.42
CA LYS A 148 2.65 -5.17 -0.61
C LYS A 148 2.61 -3.98 -1.57
N ILE A 149 1.46 -3.66 -2.15
CA ILE A 149 1.33 -2.55 -3.10
C ILE A 149 1.58 -1.21 -2.43
N LYS A 150 1.12 -1.02 -1.19
CA LYS A 150 1.42 0.17 -0.40
C LYS A 150 2.93 0.36 -0.23
N ASN A 151 3.66 -0.68 0.15
CA ASN A 151 5.12 -0.60 0.29
C ASN A 151 5.82 -0.31 -1.04
N GLU A 152 5.34 -0.88 -2.14
CA GLU A 152 5.85 -0.58 -3.48
C GLU A 152 5.61 0.90 -3.87
N ILE A 153 4.46 1.48 -3.51
CA ILE A 153 4.20 2.91 -3.70
C ILE A 153 5.19 3.77 -2.90
N GLU A 154 5.44 3.43 -1.63
CA GLU A 154 6.38 4.17 -0.78
C GLU A 154 7.82 4.09 -1.33
N ALA A 155 8.24 2.93 -1.85
CA ALA A 155 9.53 2.75 -2.49
C ALA A 155 9.66 3.57 -3.78
N GLU A 156 8.62 3.59 -4.61
CA GLU A 156 8.60 4.39 -5.85
C GLU A 156 8.57 5.90 -5.56
N GLN A 157 7.84 6.34 -4.52
CA GLN A 157 7.86 7.73 -4.06
C GLN A 157 9.26 8.16 -3.62
N THR A 158 9.96 7.30 -2.87
CA THR A 158 11.33 7.57 -2.43
C THR A 158 12.27 7.74 -3.63
N THR A 159 12.14 6.85 -4.61
CA THR A 159 12.92 6.91 -5.86
C THR A 159 12.62 8.20 -6.63
N TYR A 160 11.34 8.55 -6.77
CA TYR A 160 10.92 9.78 -7.44
C TYR A 160 11.49 11.03 -6.74
N SER A 161 11.43 11.10 -5.41
CA SER A 161 12.00 12.23 -4.66
C SER A 161 13.52 12.33 -4.82
N SER A 162 14.22 11.21 -4.91
CA SER A 162 15.66 11.20 -5.21
C SER A 162 15.94 11.75 -6.62
N LEU A 163 15.18 11.32 -7.63
CA LEU A 163 15.29 11.84 -8.99
C LEU A 163 15.00 13.34 -9.05
N GLU A 164 13.95 13.81 -8.36
CA GLU A 164 13.59 15.23 -8.29
C GLU A 164 14.73 16.07 -7.67
N SER A 165 15.39 15.55 -6.63
CA SER A 165 16.56 16.20 -6.03
C SER A 165 17.71 16.31 -7.03
N ASN A 166 18.04 15.22 -7.72
CA ASN A 166 19.11 15.18 -8.72
C ASN A 166 18.81 16.11 -9.91
N PHE A 167 17.55 16.23 -10.30
CA PHE A 167 17.08 17.16 -11.32
C PHE A 167 17.31 18.61 -10.90
N LYS A 168 16.91 18.97 -9.67
CA LYS A 168 17.12 20.32 -9.11
C LYS A 168 18.60 20.67 -9.00
N GLU A 169 19.43 19.72 -8.58
CA GLU A 169 20.89 19.92 -8.52
C GLU A 169 21.49 20.14 -9.92
N SER A 170 21.07 19.36 -10.91
CA SER A 170 21.52 19.52 -12.30
C SER A 170 21.09 20.86 -12.88
N LEU A 171 19.86 21.32 -12.62
CA LEU A 171 19.39 22.65 -13.03
C LEU A 171 20.21 23.77 -12.39
N LYS A 172 20.48 23.68 -11.08
CA LYS A 172 21.32 24.64 -10.37
C LYS A 172 22.73 24.69 -10.97
N ARG A 173 23.30 23.54 -11.32
CA ARG A 173 24.61 23.47 -11.96
C ARG A 173 24.63 24.17 -13.31
N ILE A 174 23.59 23.98 -14.13
CA ILE A 174 23.44 24.68 -15.41
C ILE A 174 23.39 26.20 -15.18
N GLU A 175 22.62 26.67 -14.20
CA GLU A 175 22.51 28.08 -13.86
C GLU A 175 23.86 28.68 -13.42
N GLU A 176 24.58 28.00 -12.52
CA GLU A 176 25.92 28.41 -12.09
C GLU A 176 26.91 28.52 -13.26
N LEU A 177 26.86 27.58 -14.21
CA LEU A 177 27.72 27.62 -15.40
C LEU A 177 27.35 28.77 -16.33
N LYS A 178 26.05 29.03 -16.54
CA LYS A 178 25.56 30.17 -17.34
C LYS A 178 26.02 31.49 -16.76
N LEU A 179 25.95 31.66 -15.44
CA LEU A 179 26.44 32.87 -14.76
C LEU A 179 27.95 33.04 -14.95
N LYS A 180 28.74 31.96 -14.84
CA LYS A 180 30.18 32.03 -15.07
C LYS A 180 30.55 32.38 -16.52
N ILE A 181 29.79 31.88 -17.50
CA ILE A 181 29.96 32.27 -18.90
C ILE A 181 29.69 33.77 -19.05
N PHE A 182 28.57 34.26 -18.50
CA PHE A 182 28.24 35.68 -18.53
C PHE A 182 29.35 36.56 -17.93
N ASP A 183 29.90 36.18 -16.77
CA ASP A 183 31.01 36.88 -16.14
C ASP A 183 32.32 36.81 -16.97
N ASN A 184 32.57 35.69 -17.65
CA ASN A 184 33.70 35.55 -18.56
C ASN A 184 33.54 36.44 -19.80
N GLU A 185 32.35 36.52 -20.38
CA GLU A 185 32.03 37.37 -21.53
C GLU A 185 32.18 38.86 -21.18
N LYS A 186 31.70 39.25 -19.99
CA LYS A 186 31.89 40.61 -19.48
C LYS A 186 33.38 40.96 -19.35
N ARG A 187 34.17 40.08 -18.74
CA ARG A 187 35.63 40.28 -18.60
C ARG A 187 36.34 40.32 -19.96
N ALA A 188 35.95 39.44 -20.89
CA ALA A 188 36.51 39.45 -22.23
C ALA A 188 36.24 40.77 -22.95
N LYS A 189 35.04 41.35 -22.79
CA LYS A 189 34.72 42.66 -23.32
C LYS A 189 35.58 43.76 -22.70
N GLU A 190 35.73 43.77 -21.38
CA GLU A 190 36.57 44.75 -20.67
C GLU A 190 38.04 44.67 -21.11
N GLU A 191 38.59 43.46 -21.26
CA GLU A 191 39.96 43.26 -21.75
C GLU A 191 40.14 43.67 -23.21
N PHE A 192 39.15 43.39 -24.06
CA PHE A 192 39.15 43.87 -25.44
C PHE A 192 39.15 45.40 -25.50
N ASP A 193 38.27 46.06 -24.74
CA ASP A 193 38.19 47.53 -24.69
C ASP A 193 39.50 48.17 -24.19
N LYS A 194 40.22 47.53 -23.26
CA LYS A 194 41.55 47.97 -22.80
C LYS A 194 42.60 47.88 -23.90
N LEU A 195 42.65 46.76 -24.63
CA LEU A 195 43.60 46.58 -25.73
C LEU A 195 43.39 47.64 -26.81
N MET A 196 42.14 47.87 -27.22
CA MET A 196 41.82 48.88 -28.24
C MET A 196 42.16 50.31 -27.82
N LYS A 197 42.07 50.63 -26.52
CA LYS A 197 42.47 51.95 -26.00
C LYS A 197 43.98 52.15 -25.99
N ASN A 198 44.76 51.11 -25.66
CA ASN A 198 46.22 51.18 -25.66
C ASN A 198 46.79 51.28 -27.07
N ASP A 199 46.24 50.53 -28.03
CA ASP A 199 46.67 50.60 -29.44
C ASP A 199 46.42 51.98 -30.06
N ASN A 200 45.33 52.66 -29.68
CA ASN A 200 45.06 54.03 -30.11
C ASN A 200 46.01 55.07 -29.47
N LEU A 201 46.46 54.85 -28.23
CA LEU A 201 47.45 55.71 -27.57
C LEU A 201 48.84 55.56 -28.21
N GLU A 202 49.25 54.35 -28.63
CA GLU A 202 50.52 54.15 -29.34
C GLU A 202 50.54 54.82 -30.73
N LEU A 203 49.39 54.93 -31.41
CA LEU A 203 49.24 55.64 -32.68
C LEU A 203 49.25 57.17 -32.56
N GLU A 204 48.93 57.74 -31.40
CA GLU A 204 48.93 59.20 -31.16
C GLU A 204 50.29 59.74 -30.67
N ILE A 205 51.22 58.86 -30.24
CA ILE A 205 52.53 59.24 -29.66
C ILE A 205 53.69 58.95 -30.64
N GLY A 206 53.43 58.30 -31.78
CA GLY A 206 54.40 58.04 -32.87
C GLY A 206 54.28 59.04 -34.02
#